data_AF-A0A150FXA6-F1
#
_entry.id   AF-A0A150FXA6-F1
#
_cell.length_a   1.000
_cell.length_b   1.000
_cell.length_c   1.000
_cell.angle_alpha   90.00
_cell.angle_beta   90.00
_cell.angle_gamma   90.00
#
_symmetry.space_group_name_H-M   'P 1'
#
loop_
_entity.id
_entity.type
_entity.pdbx_description
1 polymer ?
#
loop_
_entity_poly.entity_id
_entity_poly.type
_entity_poly.pdbx_seq_one_letter_code
_entity_poly.pdbx_strand_id
1 'polypeptide(L)'
;MASWRWRGAAGWDGFTSVLGSTPQEVCTVHDALVSFNGPAGPSGHAVKIMTDNQNTANIINKGAAKADACYTVAMELLWSCVEQDIRLQAEWRPRTMNQLADYWSKIAEPDDWSLRSSTFRWLDRLWGRPFDIDLFASHRNQHLPIYYSALLHT
;
A
#
# COMPACT_ATOMS: atom_id res chain seq x y z
N MET A 1 -24.48 11.04 -6.03
CA MET A 1 -23.02 11.21 -6.09
C MET A 1 -22.42 10.30 -5.03
N ALA A 2 -21.97 9.10 -5.44
CA ALA A 2 -21.36 8.16 -4.51
C ALA A 2 -19.91 8.59 -4.28
N SER A 3 -19.63 9.10 -3.08
CA SER A 3 -18.29 9.35 -2.57
C SER A 3 -17.65 8.00 -2.25
N TRP A 4 -16.92 7.43 -3.20
CA TRP A 4 -16.05 6.28 -2.97
C TRP A 4 -14.71 6.81 -2.46
N ARG A 5 -14.63 7.07 -1.16
CA ARG A 5 -13.37 7.41 -0.50
C ARG A 5 -12.75 6.08 -0.05
N TRP A 6 -11.74 5.63 -0.80
CA TRP A 6 -10.87 4.54 -0.38
C TRP A 6 -10.32 4.89 1.01
N ARG A 7 -10.51 4.01 2.00
CA ARG A 7 -9.83 4.16 3.30
C ARG A 7 -8.47 3.54 3.10
N GLY A 8 -7.47 4.38 2.89
CA GLY A 8 -6.15 3.96 2.47
C GLY A 8 -5.55 2.89 3.37
N ALA A 9 -5.11 1.82 2.73
CA ALA A 9 -4.29 0.78 3.30
C ALA A 9 -2.97 0.81 2.53
N ALA A 10 -2.11 1.79 2.84
CA ALA A 10 -0.68 1.65 2.53
C ALA A 10 -0.13 0.61 3.50
N GLY A 11 -0.27 -0.64 3.06
CA GLY A 11 -0.07 -1.78 3.90
C GLY A 11 -1.21 -2.78 3.89
N TRP A 12 -0.88 -4.06 3.68
CA TRP A 12 -1.77 -5.22 3.75
C TRP A 12 -2.81 -5.09 4.88
N ASP A 13 -4.00 -4.57 4.56
CA ASP A 13 -5.15 -4.62 5.44
C ASP A 13 -5.84 -5.99 5.32
N GLY A 14 -6.66 -6.32 6.32
CA GLY A 14 -7.46 -7.54 6.26
C GLY A 14 -8.41 -7.59 5.06
N PHE A 15 -8.63 -6.50 4.33
CA PHE A 15 -9.49 -6.42 3.14
C PHE A 15 -8.73 -6.75 1.84
N THR A 16 -7.53 -6.21 1.65
CA THR A 16 -6.59 -6.50 0.55
C THR A 16 -6.10 -7.93 0.63
N SER A 17 -5.94 -8.53 1.82
CA SER A 17 -5.64 -9.96 1.97
C SER A 17 -6.76 -10.89 1.43
N VAL A 18 -8.00 -10.39 1.30
CA VAL A 18 -9.13 -11.10 0.69
C VAL A 18 -9.16 -10.89 -0.83
N LEU A 19 -8.46 -9.88 -1.34
CA LEU A 19 -8.29 -9.68 -2.78
C LEU A 19 -7.31 -10.72 -3.35
N GLY A 20 -7.46 -11.04 -4.63
CA GLY A 20 -6.48 -11.85 -5.33
C GLY A 20 -5.10 -11.17 -5.41
N SER A 21 -4.07 -11.91 -5.82
CA SER A 21 -2.70 -11.39 -5.92
C SER A 21 -2.54 -10.20 -6.87
N THR A 22 -3.33 -10.13 -7.95
CA THR A 22 -3.18 -9.06 -8.95
C THR A 22 -3.61 -7.68 -8.41
N PRO A 23 -4.79 -7.51 -7.78
CA PRO A 23 -5.14 -6.25 -7.12
C PRO A 23 -4.10 -5.78 -6.10
N GLN A 24 -3.56 -6.69 -5.28
CA GLN A 24 -2.53 -6.39 -4.28
C GLN A 24 -1.25 -5.84 -4.93
N GLU A 25 -0.80 -6.46 -6.02
CA GLU A 25 0.36 -6.00 -6.78
C GLU A 25 0.13 -4.64 -7.44
N VAL A 26 -1.10 -4.33 -7.88
CA VAL A 26 -1.44 -2.99 -8.40
C VAL A 26 -1.43 -1.94 -7.28
N CYS A 27 -2.00 -2.25 -6.10
CA CYS A 27 -1.91 -1.38 -4.92
C CYS A 27 -0.45 -1.12 -4.52
N THR A 28 0.39 -2.15 -4.55
CA THR A 28 1.82 -2.02 -4.23
C THR A 28 2.51 -1.01 -5.14
N VAL A 29 2.15 -0.95 -6.42
CA VAL A 29 2.65 0.07 -7.35
C VAL A 29 2.18 1.48 -6.95
N HIS A 30 0.91 1.63 -6.61
CA HIS A 30 0.36 2.90 -6.13
C HIS A 30 1.10 3.39 -4.88
N ASP A 31 1.24 2.52 -3.88
CA ASP A 31 1.87 2.86 -2.60
C ASP A 31 3.36 3.19 -2.79
N ALA A 32 4.04 2.47 -3.69
CA ALA A 32 5.40 2.80 -4.07
C ALA A 32 5.50 4.22 -4.65
N LEU A 33 4.62 4.61 -5.59
CA LEU A 33 4.62 5.96 -6.14
C LEU A 33 4.39 7.03 -5.06
N VAL A 34 3.41 6.80 -4.17
CA VAL A 34 3.11 7.71 -3.06
C VAL A 34 4.27 7.81 -2.08
N SER A 35 5.00 6.72 -1.83
CA SER A 35 6.16 6.72 -0.92
C SER A 35 7.30 7.62 -1.39
N PHE A 36 7.38 7.88 -2.69
CA PHE A 36 8.36 8.80 -3.29
C PHE A 36 7.84 10.24 -3.40
N ASN A 37 6.68 10.58 -2.83
CA ASN A 37 6.17 11.95 -2.85
C ASN A 37 7.17 12.90 -2.17
N GLY A 38 7.57 13.93 -2.91
CA GLY A 38 8.52 14.92 -2.44
C GLY A 38 9.10 15.75 -3.59
N PRO A 39 9.99 16.71 -3.31
CA PRO A 39 10.55 17.60 -4.33
C PRO A 39 11.33 16.88 -5.45
N ALA A 40 11.86 15.68 -5.16
CA ALA A 40 12.55 14.82 -6.12
C ALA A 40 11.71 13.56 -6.50
N GLY A 41 10.40 13.61 -6.26
CA GLY A 41 9.47 12.51 -6.50
C GLY A 41 9.13 12.29 -7.98
N PRO A 42 8.21 11.36 -8.26
CA PRO A 42 7.89 10.95 -9.63
C PRO A 42 7.04 11.97 -10.42
N SER A 43 6.50 13.00 -9.77
CA SER A 43 5.60 13.97 -10.42
C SER A 43 6.26 14.64 -11.64
N GLY A 44 5.52 14.71 -12.76
CA GLY A 44 6.00 15.24 -14.06
C GLY A 44 6.90 14.27 -14.87
N HIS A 45 7.25 13.11 -14.31
CA HIS A 45 8.21 12.19 -14.91
C HIS A 45 7.53 10.96 -15.54
N ALA A 46 8.29 10.28 -16.41
CA ALA A 46 7.94 8.94 -16.86
C ALA A 46 8.50 7.91 -15.88
N VAL A 47 7.64 7.03 -15.37
CA VAL A 47 8.01 5.99 -14.42
C VAL A 47 7.79 4.63 -15.06
N LYS A 48 8.83 3.79 -15.04
CA LYS A 48 8.74 2.40 -15.48
C LYS A 48 8.72 1.46 -14.28
N ILE A 49 7.66 0.68 -14.17
CA ILE A 49 7.50 -0.37 -13.15
C ILE A 49 8.00 -1.69 -13.72
N MET A 50 8.89 -2.36 -13.00
CA MET A 50 9.33 -3.72 -13.32
C MET A 50 8.61 -4.69 -12.38
N THR A 51 7.85 -5.64 -12.95
CA THR A 51 7.05 -6.60 -12.16
C THR A 51 7.16 -8.00 -12.75
N ASP A 52 7.13 -9.04 -11.91
CA ASP A 52 7.00 -10.43 -12.36
C ASP A 52 5.53 -10.86 -12.53
N ASN A 53 4.56 -9.99 -12.23
CA ASN A 53 3.15 -10.22 -12.45
C ASN A 53 2.70 -9.69 -13.83
N GLN A 54 2.48 -10.61 -14.77
CA GLN A 54 2.01 -10.27 -16.13
C GLN A 54 0.67 -9.53 -16.14
N ASN A 55 -0.24 -9.85 -15.21
CA ASN A 55 -1.55 -9.19 -15.16
C ASN A 55 -1.39 -7.74 -14.72
N THR A 56 -0.54 -7.47 -13.72
CA THR A 56 -0.22 -6.10 -13.28
C THR A 56 0.38 -5.29 -14.42
N ALA A 57 1.36 -5.85 -15.14
CA ALA A 57 1.95 -5.16 -16.29
C ALA A 57 0.92 -4.89 -17.41
N ASN A 58 0.04 -5.84 -17.68
CA ASN A 58 -1.04 -5.68 -18.67
C ASN A 58 -2.04 -4.61 -18.26
N ILE A 59 -2.45 -4.57 -16.99
CA ILE A 59 -3.41 -3.59 -16.47
C ILE A 59 -2.83 -2.17 -16.61
N ILE A 60 -1.58 -1.97 -16.18
CA ILE A 60 -0.90 -0.66 -16.26
C ILE A 60 -0.79 -0.20 -17.73
N ASN A 61 -0.30 -1.06 -18.62
CA ASN A 61 -0.07 -0.66 -20.01
C ASN A 61 -1.35 -0.50 -20.83
N LYS A 62 -2.43 -1.22 -20.49
CA LYS A 62 -3.73 -1.10 -21.18
C LYS A 62 -4.63 -0.03 -20.58
N GLY A 63 -4.39 0.37 -19.33
CA GLY A 63 -5.26 1.27 -18.58
C GLY A 63 -6.62 0.67 -18.22
N ALA A 64 -6.75 -0.67 -18.21
CA ALA A 64 -8.03 -1.35 -18.00
C ALA A 64 -7.87 -2.72 -17.31
N ALA A 65 -8.86 -3.08 -16.51
CA ALA A 65 -8.96 -4.39 -15.88
C ALA A 65 -10.38 -4.96 -16.01
N LYS A 66 -10.50 -6.30 -16.13
CA LYS A 66 -11.79 -6.99 -16.30
C LYS A 66 -12.49 -7.36 -15.00
N ALA A 67 -11.72 -7.63 -13.95
CA ALA A 67 -12.26 -8.00 -12.65
C ALA A 67 -12.50 -6.74 -11.82
N ASP A 68 -13.65 -6.64 -11.14
CA ASP A 68 -14.06 -5.45 -10.38
C ASP A 68 -12.99 -5.00 -9.37
N ALA A 69 -12.44 -5.95 -8.60
CA ALA A 69 -11.37 -5.66 -7.65
C ALA A 69 -10.11 -5.05 -8.30
N CYS A 70 -9.71 -5.56 -9.48
CA CYS A 70 -8.58 -5.00 -10.22
C CYS A 70 -8.92 -3.64 -10.83
N TYR A 71 -10.17 -3.44 -11.25
CA TYR A 71 -10.62 -2.20 -11.86
C TYR A 71 -10.59 -1.04 -10.86
N THR A 72 -11.11 -1.24 -9.64
CA THR A 72 -11.11 -0.22 -8.59
C THR A 72 -9.69 0.27 -8.29
N VAL A 73 -8.76 -0.65 -8.00
CA VAL A 73 -7.38 -0.28 -7.65
C VAL A 73 -6.59 0.29 -8.84
N ALA A 74 -6.88 -0.18 -10.06
CA ALA A 74 -6.28 0.38 -11.27
C ALA A 74 -6.75 1.80 -11.53
N MET A 75 -8.03 2.11 -11.29
CA MET A 75 -8.56 3.46 -11.44
C MET A 75 -7.90 4.43 -10.46
N GLU A 76 -7.74 4.04 -9.20
CA GLU A 76 -7.07 4.85 -8.19
C GLU A 76 -5.60 5.14 -8.56
N LEU A 77 -4.86 4.10 -8.97
CA LEU A 77 -3.49 4.24 -9.47
C LEU A 77 -3.40 5.20 -10.68
N LEU A 78 -4.28 5.03 -11.66
CA LEU A 78 -4.22 5.83 -12.88
C LEU A 78 -4.65 7.27 -12.62
N TRP A 79 -5.63 7.51 -11.75
CA TRP A 79 -6.05 8.86 -11.38
C TRP A 79 -4.95 9.60 -10.62
N SER A 80 -4.30 8.93 -9.66
CA SER A 80 -3.18 9.53 -8.91
C SER A 80 -2.00 9.86 -9.83
N CYS A 81 -1.76 9.06 -10.87
CA CYS A 81 -0.78 9.38 -11.90
C CYS A 81 -1.18 10.62 -12.72
N VAL A 82 -2.46 10.75 -13.09
CA VAL A 82 -2.96 11.92 -13.84
C VAL A 82 -2.81 13.20 -13.01
N GLU A 83 -3.18 13.15 -11.72
CA GLU A 83 -3.08 14.31 -10.82
C GLU A 83 -1.64 14.80 -10.64
N GLN A 84 -0.66 13.89 -10.75
CA GLN A 84 0.75 14.19 -10.55
C GLN A 84 1.55 14.32 -11.86
N ASP A 85 0.90 14.27 -13.03
CA ASP A 85 1.55 14.21 -14.36
C ASP A 85 2.61 13.09 -14.48
N ILE A 86 2.30 11.91 -13.94
CA ILE A 86 3.15 10.73 -14.03
C ILE A 86 2.77 9.92 -15.27
N ARG A 87 3.74 9.71 -16.17
CA ARG A 87 3.59 8.81 -17.32
C ARG A 87 4.03 7.40 -16.92
N LEU A 88 3.08 6.59 -16.47
CA LEU A 88 3.34 5.24 -15.99
C LEU A 88 3.43 4.23 -17.13
N GLN A 89 4.44 3.36 -17.10
CA GLN A 89 4.56 2.19 -17.96
C GLN A 89 5.01 0.99 -17.13
N ALA A 90 4.64 -0.22 -17.55
CA ALA A 90 5.09 -1.44 -16.92
C ALA A 90 5.87 -2.34 -17.88
N GLU A 91 6.92 -2.98 -17.36
CA GLU A 91 7.67 -4.02 -18.01
C GLU A 91 7.57 -5.31 -17.21
N TRP A 92 7.06 -6.36 -17.85
CA TRP A 92 7.09 -7.68 -17.24
C TRP A 92 8.51 -8.26 -17.30
N ARG A 93 9.01 -8.74 -16.16
CA ARG A 93 10.30 -9.43 -16.05
C ARG A 93 10.09 -10.82 -15.46
N PRO A 94 10.81 -11.86 -15.94
CA PRO A 94 10.79 -13.16 -15.29
C PRO A 94 11.17 -13.05 -13.81
N ARG A 95 10.56 -13.86 -12.94
CA ARG A 95 10.85 -13.85 -11.49
C ARG A 95 12.33 -14.05 -11.16
N THR A 96 13.06 -14.80 -12.00
CA THR A 96 14.51 -14.98 -11.88
C THR A 96 15.31 -13.67 -12.03
N MET A 97 14.75 -12.65 -12.68
CA MET A 97 15.32 -11.31 -12.81
C MET A 97 14.78 -10.32 -11.76
N ASN A 98 13.76 -10.71 -10.99
CA ASN A 98 13.13 -9.88 -9.96
C ASN A 98 13.49 -10.32 -8.53
N GLN A 99 14.60 -11.07 -8.37
CA GLN A 99 15.01 -11.65 -7.09
C GLN A 99 15.23 -10.60 -6.00
N LEU A 100 15.73 -9.42 -6.37
CA LEU A 100 15.97 -8.34 -5.41
C LEU A 100 14.65 -7.82 -4.81
N ALA A 101 13.64 -7.56 -5.64
CA ALA A 101 12.34 -7.10 -5.16
C ALA A 101 11.63 -8.19 -4.35
N ASP A 102 11.71 -9.46 -4.77
CA ASP A 102 11.16 -10.61 -4.03
C ASP A 102 11.88 -10.86 -2.68
N TYR A 103 13.16 -10.51 -2.58
CA TYR A 103 13.90 -10.54 -1.32
C TYR A 103 13.44 -9.42 -0.40
N TRP A 104 13.42 -8.17 -0.87
CA TRP A 104 13.01 -7.02 -0.07
C TRP A 104 11.53 -7.07 0.36
N SER A 105 10.64 -7.63 -0.46
CA SER A 105 9.23 -7.78 -0.09
C SER A 105 8.99 -8.78 1.05
N LYS A 106 9.94 -9.69 1.30
CA LYS A 106 9.89 -10.68 2.38
C LYS A 106 10.60 -10.22 3.65
N ILE A 107 11.40 -9.17 3.59
CA ILE A 107 12.02 -8.60 4.78
C ILE A 107 10.91 -7.90 5.56
N ALA A 108 10.58 -8.43 6.74
CA ALA A 108 9.75 -7.71 7.70
C ALA A 108 10.51 -6.45 8.13
N GLU A 109 9.82 -5.31 8.17
CA GLU A 109 10.41 -4.06 8.65
C GLU A 109 10.92 -4.28 10.09
N PRO A 110 12.24 -4.20 10.33
CA PRO A 110 12.82 -4.53 11.64
C PRO A 110 12.29 -3.63 12.77
N ASP A 111 11.83 -2.43 12.41
CA ASP A 111 11.36 -1.39 13.33
C ASP A 111 9.86 -1.50 13.65
N ASP A 112 9.15 -2.51 13.13
CA ASP A 112 7.71 -2.73 13.36
C ASP A 112 7.46 -3.41 14.73
N TRP A 113 8.18 -3.00 15.76
CA TRP A 113 8.07 -3.53 17.12
C TRP A 113 6.77 -3.07 17.78
N SER A 114 6.06 -4.00 18.42
CA SER A 114 4.85 -3.70 19.20
C SER A 114 4.86 -4.44 20.52
N LEU A 115 4.06 -3.96 21.47
CA LEU A 115 3.85 -4.66 22.72
C LEU A 115 3.02 -5.93 22.46
N ARG A 116 3.22 -6.95 23.30
CA ARG A 116 2.24 -8.05 23.33
C ARG A 116 0.88 -7.48 23.70
N SER A 117 -0.18 -7.91 23.02
CA SER A 117 -1.53 -7.38 23.26
C SER A 117 -1.98 -7.51 24.73
N SER A 118 -1.49 -8.53 25.44
CA SER A 118 -1.72 -8.68 26.89
C SER A 118 -1.05 -7.57 27.71
N THR A 119 0.17 -7.19 27.35
CA THR A 119 0.93 -6.11 27.98
C THR A 119 0.26 -4.78 27.69
N PHE A 120 -0.09 -4.51 26.42
CA PHE A 120 -0.81 -3.30 26.05
C PHE A 120 -2.12 -3.15 26.83
N ARG A 121 -2.97 -4.19 26.90
CA ARG A 121 -4.22 -4.17 27.68
C ARG A 121 -4.01 -4.04 29.20
N TRP A 122 -2.85 -4.45 29.70
CA TRP A 122 -2.51 -4.25 31.10
C TRP A 122 -2.15 -2.79 31.37
N LEU A 123 -1.32 -2.20 30.51
CA LEU A 123 -0.98 -0.77 30.53
C LEU A 123 -2.26 0.08 30.43
N ASP A 124 -3.09 -0.16 29.43
CA ASP A 124 -4.37 0.52 29.19
C ASP A 124 -5.26 0.60 30.44
N ARG A 125 -5.37 -0.51 31.18
CA ARG A 125 -6.13 -0.58 32.44
C ARG A 125 -5.43 0.12 33.61
N LEU A 126 -4.10 0.09 33.64
CA LEU A 126 -3.30 0.67 34.73
C LEU A 126 -3.40 2.20 34.77
N TRP A 127 -3.38 2.88 33.61
CA TRP A 127 -3.45 4.34 33.54
C TRP A 127 -4.87 4.91 33.67
N GLY A 128 -5.88 4.07 33.85
CA GLY A 128 -7.22 4.48 34.27
C GLY A 128 -8.10 5.11 33.19
N ARG A 129 -7.68 5.07 31.92
CA ARG A 129 -8.51 5.40 30.75
C ARG A 129 -8.11 4.51 29.57
N PRO A 130 -9.07 4.04 28.75
CA PRO A 130 -8.72 3.44 27.49
C PRO A 130 -7.94 4.46 26.66
N PHE A 131 -6.80 4.06 26.12
CA PHE A 131 -6.05 4.84 25.18
C PHE A 131 -6.91 5.08 23.93
N ASP A 132 -6.96 6.32 23.46
CA ASP A 132 -7.80 6.71 22.31
C ASP A 132 -7.05 6.57 20.98
N ILE A 133 -5.72 6.71 20.98
CA ILE A 133 -4.87 6.74 19.78
C ILE A 133 -3.57 5.97 20.03
N ASP A 134 -3.19 5.10 19.10
CA ASP A 134 -1.90 4.39 19.12
C ASP A 134 -0.84 5.16 18.30
N LEU A 135 0.07 5.85 18.99
CA LEU A 135 1.07 6.72 18.36
C LEU A 135 2.34 5.99 17.91
N PHE A 136 2.50 4.71 18.26
CA PHE A 136 3.69 3.91 17.93
C PHE A 136 3.37 2.82 16.90
N ALA A 137 2.17 2.84 16.33
CA ALA A 137 1.66 1.77 15.51
C ALA A 137 1.72 2.03 14.00
N SER A 138 1.92 0.95 13.27
CA SER A 138 1.63 0.83 11.85
C SER A 138 0.27 0.14 11.63
N HIS A 139 -0.16 0.06 10.37
CA HIS A 139 -1.35 -0.70 9.99
C HIS A 139 -1.28 -2.18 10.41
N ARG A 140 -0.07 -2.73 10.62
CA ARG A 140 0.17 -4.14 10.95
C ARG A 140 0.12 -4.44 12.44
N ASN A 141 0.57 -3.49 13.25
CA ASN A 141 0.85 -3.75 14.67
C ASN A 141 0.03 -2.87 15.64
N GLN A 142 -0.90 -2.06 15.11
CA GLN A 142 -1.85 -1.27 15.88
C GLN A 142 -2.58 -2.06 16.96
N HIS A 143 -2.68 -1.46 18.15
CA HIS A 143 -3.50 -1.97 19.25
C HIS A 143 -4.86 -1.28 19.34
N LEU A 144 -5.04 -0.15 18.66
CA LEU A 144 -6.27 0.64 18.64
C LEU A 144 -6.72 0.93 17.21
N PRO A 145 -8.03 1.14 16.97
CA PRO A 145 -8.55 1.47 15.64
C PRO A 145 -8.06 2.81 15.08
N ILE A 146 -7.64 3.74 15.95
CA ILE A 146 -7.07 5.03 15.57
C ILE A 146 -5.58 4.98 15.92
N TYR A 147 -4.73 5.23 14.93
CA TYR A 147 -3.28 5.18 15.08
C TYR A 147 -2.59 6.19 14.18
N TYR A 148 -1.34 6.52 14.50
CA TYR A 148 -0.51 7.42 13.70
C TYR A 148 0.54 6.64 12.92
N SER A 149 0.47 6.67 11.59
CA SER A 149 1.47 6.09 10.69
C SER A 149 1.88 7.14 9.66
N ALA A 150 3.17 7.22 9.33
CA ALA A 150 3.66 8.13 8.28
C ALA A 150 3.02 7.84 6.92
N LEU A 151 2.61 6.59 6.71
CA LEU A 151 1.73 6.16 5.63
C LEU A 151 0.26 6.37 6.04
N LEU A 152 -0.14 7.62 6.24
CA LEU A 152 -1.54 8.02 6.43
C LEU A 152 -2.05 8.64 5.12
N HIS A 153 -2.87 7.88 4.40
CA HIS A 153 -3.69 8.40 3.32
C HIS A 153 -4.82 9.23 3.93
N THR A 154 -4.81 10.53 3.66
CA THR A 154 -5.94 11.44 3.94
C THR A 154 -7.19 11.02 3.19
#